data_AF-A0A9P0GG47-F1
#
_entry.id   AF-A0A9P0GG47-F1
#
_cell.length_a   1.000
_cell.length_b   1.000
_cell.length_c   1.000
_cell.angle_alpha   90.00
_cell.angle_beta   90.00
_cell.angle_gamma   90.00
#
_symmetry.space_group_name_H-M   'P 1'
#
loop_
_entity.id
_entity.type
_entity.pdbx_description
1 polymer ?
#
loop_
_entity_poly.entity_id
_entity_poly.type
_entity_poly.pdbx_seq_one_letter_code
_entity_poly.pdbx_strand_id
1 'polypeptide(L)'
;MMNKQQIKINVSSDKEYRKLTALINGNNFKWNRDENRATRSIKVMVRNLYPTTSAKYIAEELKESDFKIKEVIQKLKRTTLNNKIEYISLTLCMLVFNHTEDINKIYNMQHLKLK
;
A
#
# COMPACT_ATOMS: atom_id res chain seq x y z
N MET A 1 -31.85 17.23 -14.39
CA MET A 1 -31.10 18.45 -14.01
C MET A 1 -30.06 18.09 -12.97
N MET A 2 -28.76 18.24 -13.27
CA MET A 2 -27.71 18.72 -12.36
C MET A 2 -26.37 18.70 -13.10
N ASN A 3 -25.95 19.84 -13.64
CA ASN A 3 -24.54 20.12 -13.89
C ASN A 3 -24.36 21.63 -13.98
N LYS A 4 -24.31 22.30 -12.84
CA LYS A 4 -23.88 23.69 -12.76
C LYS A 4 -22.60 23.70 -11.92
N GLN A 5 -21.46 23.74 -12.63
CA GLN A 5 -20.10 24.06 -12.14
C GLN A 5 -19.23 22.93 -11.54
N GLN A 6 -19.30 21.69 -12.03
CA GLN A 6 -18.28 20.68 -11.72
C GLN A 6 -17.47 20.31 -12.97
N ILE A 7 -16.14 20.45 -12.89
CA ILE A 7 -15.20 20.12 -13.97
C ILE A 7 -14.43 18.86 -13.55
N LYS A 8 -14.50 17.81 -14.39
CA LYS A 8 -13.66 16.62 -14.22
C LYS A 8 -12.33 16.85 -14.91
N ILE A 9 -11.23 16.71 -14.17
CA ILE A 9 -9.88 16.82 -14.70
C ILE A 9 -9.20 15.47 -14.55
N ASN A 10 -8.83 14.86 -15.68
CA ASN A 10 -8.01 13.65 -15.70
C ASN A 10 -6.56 14.06 -15.94
N VAL A 11 -5.64 13.51 -15.14
CA VAL A 11 -4.20 13.78 -15.22
C VAL A 11 -3.47 12.49 -15.58
N SER A 12 -2.34 12.62 -16.27
CA SER A 12 -1.63 11.48 -16.87
C SER A 12 -0.70 10.77 -15.89
N SER A 13 -0.35 11.41 -14.77
CA SER A 13 0.55 10.85 -13.76
C SER A 13 0.23 11.29 -12.33
N ASP A 14 0.67 10.49 -11.36
CA ASP A 14 0.58 10.81 -9.93
C ASP A 14 1.27 12.14 -9.57
N LYS A 15 2.36 12.46 -10.27
CA LYS A 15 3.12 13.71 -10.05
C LYS A 15 2.28 14.93 -10.46
N GLU A 16 1.60 14.84 -11.61
CA GLU A 16 0.67 15.89 -12.07
C GLU A 16 -0.54 16.00 -11.16
N TYR A 17 -1.11 14.88 -10.71
CA TYR A 17 -2.20 14.86 -9.76
C TYR A 17 -1.86 15.62 -8.46
N ARG A 18 -0.66 15.38 -7.91
CA ARG A 18 -0.19 16.07 -6.70
C ARG A 18 0.01 17.57 -6.93
N LYS A 19 0.60 17.95 -8.07
CA LYS A 19 0.76 19.37 -8.44
C LYS A 19 -0.58 20.08 -8.59
N LEU A 20 -1.52 19.46 -9.31
CA LEU A 20 -2.87 19.99 -9.52
C LEU A 20 -3.61 20.12 -8.17
N THR A 21 -3.55 19.10 -7.33
CA THR A 21 -4.16 19.13 -5.99
C THR A 21 -3.59 20.25 -5.14
N ALA A 22 -2.26 20.46 -5.17
CA ALA A 22 -1.62 21.57 -4.46
C ALA A 22 -2.07 22.94 -5.00
N LEU A 23 -2.17 23.11 -6.31
CA LEU A 23 -2.68 24.32 -6.97
C LEU A 23 -4.13 24.62 -6.58
N ILE A 24 -5.02 23.63 -6.66
CA ILE A 24 -6.45 23.80 -6.36
C ILE A 24 -6.66 24.12 -4.89
N ASN A 25 -5.99 23.40 -3.99
CA ASN A 25 -6.05 23.66 -2.55
C ASN A 25 -5.47 25.04 -2.20
N GLY A 26 -4.39 25.46 -2.87
CA GLY A 26 -3.77 26.77 -2.65
C GLY A 26 -4.62 27.96 -3.11
N ASN A 27 -5.60 27.73 -3.98
CA ASN A 27 -6.52 28.76 -4.48
C ASN A 27 -7.94 28.65 -3.89
N ASN A 28 -8.12 27.92 -2.77
CA ASN A 28 -9.41 27.74 -2.07
C ASN A 28 -10.57 27.20 -2.93
N PHE A 29 -10.27 26.45 -3.99
CA PHE A 29 -11.31 25.76 -4.77
C PHE A 29 -11.71 24.44 -4.09
N LYS A 30 -13.00 24.08 -4.21
CA LYS A 30 -13.51 22.80 -3.71
C LYS A 30 -12.98 21.65 -4.58
N TRP A 31 -12.06 20.86 -4.04
CA TRP A 31 -11.50 19.68 -4.69
C TRP A 31 -12.15 18.39 -4.20
N ASN A 32 -12.87 17.69 -5.08
CA ASN A 32 -13.39 16.36 -4.79
C ASN A 32 -12.50 15.32 -5.48
N ARG A 33 -11.87 14.45 -4.68
CA ARG A 33 -11.05 13.36 -5.20
C ARG A 33 -11.97 12.23 -5.64
N ASP A 34 -12.12 12.05 -6.95
CA ASP A 34 -12.77 10.87 -7.49
C ASP A 34 -11.73 9.75 -7.59
N GLU A 35 -11.63 8.94 -6.53
CA GLU A 35 -10.72 7.79 -6.51
C GLU A 35 -11.50 6.52 -6.84
N ASN A 36 -11.16 5.86 -7.96
CA ASN A 36 -11.71 4.55 -8.29
C ASN A 36 -11.31 3.53 -7.21
N ARG A 37 -12.28 3.15 -6.36
CA ARG A 37 -12.05 2.21 -5.26
C ARG A 37 -11.95 0.76 -5.75
N ALA A 38 -12.54 0.43 -6.89
CA ALA A 38 -12.62 -0.92 -7.41
C ALA A 38 -11.27 -1.47 -7.88
N THR A 39 -10.34 -0.60 -8.31
CA THR A 39 -9.03 -1.02 -8.83
C THR A 39 -7.92 -1.01 -7.77
N ARG A 40 -8.26 -0.73 -6.50
CA ARG A 40 -7.27 -0.64 -5.42
C ARG A 40 -6.75 -2.03 -5.05
N SER A 41 -5.43 -2.16 -5.02
CA SER A 41 -4.77 -3.32 -4.42
C SER A 41 -5.24 -3.55 -2.99
N ILE A 42 -5.43 -4.81 -2.62
CA ILE A 42 -5.77 -5.21 -1.25
C ILE A 42 -4.47 -5.16 -0.43
N LYS A 43 -4.49 -4.45 0.70
CA LYS A 43 -3.32 -4.28 1.58
C LYS A 43 -3.60 -4.84 2.95
N VAL A 44 -2.78 -5.77 3.40
CA VAL A 44 -2.92 -6.40 4.73
C VAL A 44 -1.63 -6.23 5.52
N MET A 45 -1.78 -5.91 6.79
CA MET A 45 -0.66 -5.82 7.73
C MET A 45 -0.51 -7.16 8.44
N VAL A 46 0.64 -7.79 8.28
CA VAL A 46 1.00 -9.00 9.02
C VAL A 46 1.90 -8.58 10.18
N ARG A 47 1.56 -9.04 11.38
CA ARG A 47 2.28 -8.74 12.63
C ARG A 47 2.86 -10.03 13.20
N ASN A 48 3.76 -9.89 14.18
CA ASN A 48 4.40 -11.00 14.88
C ASN A 48 5.20 -11.91 13.93
N LEU A 49 5.82 -11.32 12.91
CA LEU A 49 6.79 -12.03 12.07
C LEU A 49 8.04 -12.33 12.87
N TYR A 50 8.65 -13.47 12.59
CA TYR A 50 9.93 -13.80 13.19
C TYR A 50 11.00 -12.81 12.71
N PRO A 51 11.91 -12.30 13.57
CA PRO A 51 12.82 -11.21 13.21
C PRO A 51 13.73 -11.48 12.02
N THR A 52 14.04 -12.75 11.74
CA THR A 52 14.88 -13.17 10.61
C THR A 52 14.09 -13.40 9.32
N THR A 53 12.75 -13.35 9.36
CA THR A 53 11.92 -13.55 8.17
C THR A 53 12.11 -12.38 7.21
N SER A 54 12.63 -12.68 6.02
CA SER A 54 12.82 -11.66 4.98
C SER A 54 11.54 -11.44 4.16
N ALA A 55 11.30 -10.20 3.74
CA ALA A 55 10.20 -9.87 2.84
C ALA A 55 10.26 -10.64 1.51
N LYS A 56 11.48 -10.95 1.03
CA LYS A 56 11.69 -11.74 -0.19
C LYS A 56 11.16 -13.16 -0.03
N TYR A 57 11.48 -13.81 1.09
CA TYR A 57 11.00 -15.16 1.39
C TYR A 57 9.47 -15.21 1.46
N ILE A 58 8.83 -14.27 2.16
CA ILE A 58 7.38 -14.18 2.24
C ILE A 58 6.76 -14.02 0.84
N ALA A 59 7.38 -13.20 -0.02
CA ALA A 59 6.89 -12.98 -1.37
C ALA A 59 6.99 -14.26 -2.24
N GLU A 60 8.06 -15.04 -2.08
CA GLU A 60 8.24 -16.32 -2.76
C GLU A 60 7.20 -17.35 -2.29
N GLU A 61 7.04 -17.52 -0.99
CA GLU A 61 6.09 -18.47 -0.42
C GLU A 61 4.62 -18.16 -0.80
N LEU A 62 4.25 -16.87 -0.80
CA LEU A 62 2.93 -16.45 -1.23
C LEU A 62 2.69 -16.72 -2.72
N LYS A 63 3.71 -16.54 -3.57
CA LYS A 63 3.61 -16.89 -5.00
C LYS A 63 3.48 -18.40 -5.20
N GLU A 64 4.25 -19.19 -4.46
CA GLU A 64 4.15 -20.66 -4.49
C GLU A 64 2.78 -21.16 -4.00
N SER A 65 2.15 -20.42 -3.09
CA SER A 65 0.79 -20.69 -2.59
C SER A 65 -0.33 -20.11 -3.47
N ASP A 66 0.00 -19.72 -4.71
CA ASP A 66 -0.92 -19.19 -5.72
C ASP A 66 -1.68 -17.93 -5.25
N PHE A 67 -0.99 -17.03 -4.53
CA PHE A 67 -1.49 -15.68 -4.27
C PHE A 67 -0.98 -14.72 -5.34
N LYS A 68 -1.87 -13.85 -5.81
CA LYS A 68 -1.62 -12.70 -6.69
C LYS A 68 -0.97 -11.55 -5.91
N ILE A 69 0.14 -11.84 -5.22
CA ILE A 69 0.93 -10.85 -4.49
C ILE A 69 1.67 -9.94 -5.48
N LYS A 70 1.54 -8.63 -5.28
CA LYS A 70 2.28 -7.60 -6.04
C LYS A 70 3.57 -7.21 -5.33
N GLU A 71 3.50 -7.02 -4.02
CA GLU A 71 4.61 -6.48 -3.22
C GLU A 71 4.52 -6.93 -1.76
N VAL A 72 5.69 -7.14 -1.15
CA VAL A 72 5.84 -7.33 0.30
C VAL A 72 6.77 -6.24 0.82
N ILE A 73 6.25 -5.39 1.70
CA ILE A 73 6.96 -4.22 2.21
C ILE A 73 7.34 -4.47 3.67
N GLN A 74 8.63 -4.68 3.92
CA GLN A 74 9.16 -4.71 5.27
C GLN A 74 8.97 -3.35 5.95
N LYS A 75 8.42 -3.33 7.16
CA LYS A 75 8.31 -2.07 7.91
C LYS A 75 9.57 -1.85 8.72
N LEU A 76 10.07 -0.62 8.65
CA LEU A 76 11.27 -0.17 9.33
C LEU A 76 10.89 0.93 10.32
N LYS A 77 11.52 0.91 11.49
CA LYS A 77 11.49 2.01 12.47
C LYS A 77 12.76 2.83 12.29
N ARG A 78 12.58 4.14 12.07
CA ARG A 78 13.68 5.10 12.10
C ARG A 78 14.03 5.37 13.57
N THR A 79 15.28 5.17 13.93
CA THR A 79 15.84 5.47 15.26
C THR A 79 17.02 6.41 15.09
N THR A 80 17.22 7.30 16.05
CA THR A 80 18.42 8.13 16.13
C THR A 80 19.24 7.67 17.33
N LEU A 81 20.46 7.19 17.08
CA LEU A 81 21.41 6.78 18.12
C LEU A 81 22.72 7.52 17.89
N ASN A 82 23.22 8.23 18.91
CA ASN A 82 24.49 8.97 18.83
C ASN A 82 24.60 9.89 17.59
N ASN A 83 23.56 10.69 17.31
CA ASN A 83 23.44 11.56 16.13
C ASN A 83 23.51 10.86 14.76
N LYS A 84 23.38 9.52 14.72
CA LYS A 84 23.24 8.75 13.48
C LYS A 84 21.82 8.23 13.32
N ILE A 85 21.32 8.26 12.07
CA ILE A 85 20.02 7.71 11.71
C ILE A 85 20.22 6.23 11.36
N GLU A 86 19.52 5.37 12.08
CA GLU A 86 19.48 3.93 11.84
C GLU A 86 18.05 3.47 11.53
N TYR A 87 17.93 2.42 10.73
CA TYR A 87 16.65 1.82 10.38
C TYR A 87 16.61 0.39 10.90
N ILE A 88 15.69 0.11 11.81
CA ILE A 88 15.53 -1.19 12.45
C ILE A 88 14.30 -1.87 11.86
N SER A 89 14.46 -3.10 11.38
CA SER A 89 13.33 -3.91 10.90
C SER A 89 12.36 -4.22 12.03
N LEU A 90 11.08 -3.97 11.79
CA LEU A 90 9.99 -4.34 12.69
C LEU A 90 9.57 -5.80 12.44
N THR A 91 8.98 -6.45 13.43
CA THR A 91 8.39 -7.79 13.32
C THR A 91 7.02 -7.75 12.62
N LEU A 92 6.91 -6.94 11.56
CA LEU A 92 5.69 -6.75 10.80
C LEU A 92 6.00 -6.29 9.37
N CYS A 93 5.17 -6.72 8.43
CA CYS A 93 5.26 -6.34 7.02
C CYS A 93 3.87 -6.00 6.47
N MET A 94 3.86 -5.35 5.31
CA MET A 94 2.64 -5.11 4.54
C MET A 94 2.65 -5.98 3.30
N LEU A 95 1.62 -6.80 3.15
CA LEU A 95 1.35 -7.55 1.93
C LEU A 95 0.44 -6.73 1.03
N VAL A 96 0.79 -6.61 -0.24
CA VAL A 96 0.02 -5.90 -1.25
C VAL A 96 -0.40 -6.89 -2.33
N PHE A 97 -1.68 -7.26 -2.35
CA PHE A 97 -2.26 -8.18 -3.32
C PHE A 97 -2.92 -7.42 -4.47
N ASN A 98 -3.15 -8.12 -5.58
CA ASN A 98 -3.99 -7.61 -6.65
C ASN A 98 -5.44 -7.37 -6.15
N HIS A 99 -6.12 -6.38 -6.73
CA HIS A 99 -7.53 -6.09 -6.43
C HIS A 99 -8.48 -7.23 -6.82
N THR A 100 -8.02 -8.16 -7.67
CA THR A 100 -8.75 -9.36 -8.13
C THR A 100 -8.41 -10.62 -7.32
N GLU A 101 -7.73 -10.48 -6.18
CA GLU A 101 -7.48 -11.58 -5.25
C GLU A 101 -8.71 -11.88 -4.39
N ASP A 102 -8.86 -13.15 -4.01
CA ASP A 102 -9.89 -13.56 -3.06
C ASP A 102 -9.54 -13.09 -1.63
N ILE A 103 -10.33 -12.14 -1.14
CA ILE A 103 -10.24 -11.59 0.21
C ILE A 103 -10.36 -12.68 1.28
N ASN A 104 -11.24 -13.66 1.09
CA ASN A 104 -11.44 -14.73 2.07
C ASN A 104 -10.21 -15.62 2.15
N LYS A 105 -9.56 -15.89 1.01
CA LYS A 105 -8.28 -16.63 0.96
C LYS A 105 -7.18 -15.90 1.74
N ILE A 106 -7.12 -14.57 1.62
CA ILE A 106 -6.14 -13.75 2.36
C ILE A 106 -6.40 -13.80 3.87
N TYR A 107 -7.64 -13.60 4.32
CA TYR A 107 -7.97 -13.57 5.76
C TYR A 107 -7.89 -14.93 6.43
N ASN A 108 -8.19 -16.01 5.72
CA ASN A 108 -8.12 -17.38 6.23
C ASN A 108 -6.71 -17.99 6.12
N MET A 109 -5.69 -17.20 5.80
CA MET A 109 -4.31 -17.63 5.79
C MET A 109 -3.84 -17.92 7.22
N GLN A 110 -3.93 -19.18 7.65
CA GLN A 110 -3.60 -19.59 9.02
C GLN A 110 -2.11 -19.89 9.22
N HIS A 111 -1.41 -20.33 8.17
CA HIS A 111 -0.02 -20.74 8.25
C HIS A 111 0.75 -20.34 6.99
N LEU A 112 1.58 -19.29 7.11
CA LEU A 112 2.78 -19.20 6.30
C LEU A 112 3.81 -20.09 6.99
N LYS A 113 4.32 -21.10 6.28
CA LYS A 113 5.45 -21.94 6.67
C LYS A 113 6.73 -21.11 6.61
N LEU A 114 6.80 -20.08 7.46
CA LEU A 114 8.00 -19.29 7.68
C LEU A 114 9.01 -20.17 8.42
N LYS A 115 9.93 -20.81 7.68
CA LYS A 115 11.04 -21.59 8.23
C LYS A 115 12.09 -20.70 8.89
#